data_AF-A0A3B0IY83-F1
#
_entry.id   AF-A0A3B0IY83-F1
#
_cell.length_a   1.000
_cell.length_b   1.000
_cell.length_c   1.000
_cell.angle_alpha   90.00
_cell.angle_beta   90.00
_cell.angle_gamma   90.00
#
_symmetry.space_group_name_H-M   'P 1'
#
loop_
_entity.id
_entity.type
_entity.pdbx_description
1 polymer ?
#
loop_
_entity_poly.entity_id
_entity_poly.type
_entity_poly.pdbx_seq_one_letter_code
_entity_poly.pdbx_strand_id
1 'polypeptide(L)' 'MKLMRSIIVNIIAMFSLTAMSAFAATSLTGAGATFPAPVYAKWADSYQKQTGDQINYQWIGSSGGVKTDYS' A
#
# COMPACT_ATOMS: atom_id res chain seq x y z
N MET A 1 32.31 25.33 25.14
CA MET A 1 32.48 24.15 24.26
C MET A 1 31.51 23.01 24.55
N LYS A 2 31.37 22.53 25.80
CA LYS A 2 30.44 21.43 26.15
C LYS A 2 28.97 21.72 25.80
N LEU A 3 28.50 22.94 26.08
CA LEU A 3 27.13 23.38 25.79
C LEU A 3 26.81 23.42 24.28
N MET A 4 27.73 23.93 23.46
CA MET A 4 27.56 24.00 22.00
C MET A 4 27.57 22.61 21.36
N ARG A 5 28.39 21.68 21.87
CA ARG A 5 28.35 20.27 21.47
C ARG A 5 27.00 19.62 21.77
N SER A 6 26.43 19.83 22.96
CA SER A 6 25.10 19.29 23.29
C SER A 6 23.98 19.87 22.43
N ILE A 7 24.03 21.16 22.10
CA ILE A 7 23.04 21.80 21.23
C ILE A 7 23.12 21.21 19.81
N ILE A 8 24.32 21.05 19.26
CA ILE A 8 24.52 20.47 17.93
C ILE A 8 24.04 19.01 17.87
N VAL A 9 24.35 18.20 18.89
CA VAL A 9 23.90 16.80 18.96
C VAL A 9 22.37 16.70 19.02
N ASN A 10 21.71 17.57 19.79
CA ASN A 10 20.24 17.57 19.89
C ASN A 10 19.56 17.99 18.58
N ILE A 11 20.12 18.96 17.86
CA ILE A 11 19.57 19.39 16.55
C ILE A 11 19.66 18.25 15.52
N ILE A 12 20.78 17.52 15.48
CA ILE A 12 20.97 16.37 14.57
C ILE A 12 20.01 15.22 14.93
N ALA A 13 19.79 14.97 16.22
CA ALA A 13 18.85 13.94 16.68
C ALA A 13 17.40 14.26 16.30
N MET A 14 16.99 15.54 16.36
CA MET A 14 15.65 15.97 15.95
C MET A 14 15.41 15.87 14.43
N PHE A 15 16.43 16.15 13.61
CA PHE A 15 16.32 16.00 12.14
C PHE A 15 16.20 14.53 11.70
N SER A 16 16.71 13.60 12.52
CA SER A 16 16.69 12.16 12.21
C SER A 16 15.28 11.54 12.34
N LEU A 17 14.34 12.20 13.04
CA LEU A 17 13.01 11.65 13.33
C LEU A 17 11.96 11.93 12.24
N THR A 18 12.24 12.83 11.30
CA THR A 18 11.28 13.21 10.23
C THR A 18 11.42 12.38 8.95
N ALA A 19 12.39 11.45 8.89
CA ALA A 19 12.66 10.64 7.69
C ALA A 19 11.88 9.32 7.64
N MET A 20 10.93 9.06 8.56
CA MET A 20 10.08 7.88 8.49
C MET A 20 9.02 8.09 7.40
N SER A 21 9.32 7.66 6.18
CA SER A 21 8.36 7.57 5.07
C SER A 21 7.15 6.73 5.48
N ALA A 22 5.95 7.30 5.34
CA ALA A 22 4.69 6.60 5.62
C ALA A 22 4.40 5.57 4.52
N PHE A 23 5.01 4.38 4.62
CA PHE A 23 4.55 3.20 3.89
C PHE A 23 3.34 2.62 4.64
N ALA A 24 2.17 3.22 4.42
CA ALA A 24 0.91 2.62 4.85
C ALA A 24 0.51 1.56 3.84
N ALA A 25 0.26 0.33 4.31
CA ALA A 25 -0.29 -0.72 3.46
C ALA A 25 -1.63 -0.25 2.87
N THR A 26 -1.73 -0.20 1.55
CA THR A 26 -2.96 0.17 0.87
C THR A 26 -3.81 -1.07 0.60
N SER A 27 -5.13 -0.93 0.66
CA SER A 27 -6.07 -1.99 0.31
C SER A 27 -6.88 -1.55 -0.89
N LEU A 28 -6.71 -2.23 -2.03
CA LEU A 28 -7.46 -2.00 -3.25
C LEU A 28 -8.55 -3.06 -3.40
N THR A 29 -9.79 -2.62 -3.65
CA THR A 29 -10.91 -3.52 -3.93
C THR A 29 -11.42 -3.27 -5.33
N GLY A 30 -11.67 -4.34 -6.08
CA GLY A 30 -12.26 -4.27 -7.42
C GLY A 30 -13.18 -5.45 -7.69
N ALA A 31 -14.01 -5.37 -8.73
CA ALA A 31 -14.92 -6.44 -9.12
C ALA A 31 -14.92 -6.60 -10.64
N GLY A 32 -15.12 -7.83 -11.13
CA GLY A 32 -15.18 -8.03 -12.58
C GLY A 32 -15.31 -9.46 -13.07
N ALA A 33 -14.73 -9.69 -14.24
CA ALA A 33 -14.88 -10.92 -15.00
C ALA A 33 -14.41 -12.16 -14.23
N THR A 34 -15.22 -13.21 -14.22
CA THR A 34 -14.90 -14.49 -13.57
C THR A 34 -13.82 -15.27 -14.32
N PHE A 35 -13.67 -15.06 -15.63
CA PHE A 35 -12.69 -15.78 -16.44
C PHE A 35 -11.22 -15.47 -16.10
N PRO A 36 -10.78 -14.19 -16.02
CA PRO A 36 -9.41 -13.86 -15.62
C PRO A 36 -9.15 -14.01 -14.12
N ALA A 37 -10.18 -14.38 -13.34
CA ALA A 37 -10.13 -14.46 -11.88
C ALA A 37 -8.87 -15.13 -11.31
N PRO A 38 -8.52 -16.37 -11.75
CA PRO A 38 -7.42 -17.10 -11.14
C PRO A 38 -6.06 -16.45 -11.41
N VAL A 39 -5.93 -15.69 -12.50
CA VAL A 39 -4.71 -14.96 -12.86
C VAL A 39 -4.52 -13.76 -11.94
N TYR A 40 -5.59 -12.97 -11.75
CA TYR A 40 -5.55 -11.82 -10.86
C TYR A 40 -5.29 -12.20 -9.41
N ALA A 41 -5.84 -13.33 -8.95
CA ALA A 41 -5.55 -13.85 -7.61
C ALA A 41 -4.04 -14.11 -7.41
N LYS A 42 -3.36 -14.71 -8.40
CA LYS A 42 -1.91 -14.97 -8.32
C LYS A 42 -1.08 -13.70 -8.34
N TRP A 43 -1.47 -12.72 -9.14
CA TRP A 43 -0.80 -11.44 -9.20
C TRP A 43 -1.02 -10.64 -7.91
N ALA A 44 -2.22 -10.64 -7.35
CA ALA A 44 -2.55 -10.02 -6.06
C ALA A 44 -1.70 -10.59 -4.91
N ASP A 45 -1.59 -11.91 -4.81
CA ASP A 45 -0.73 -12.57 -3.81
C ASP A 45 0.75 -12.20 -3.99
N SER A 46 1.23 -12.18 -5.23
CA SER A 46 2.61 -11.78 -5.53
C SER A 46 2.87 -10.30 -5.23
N TYR A 47 1.89 -9.44 -5.46
CA TYR A 47 1.96 -8.01 -5.18
C TYR A 47 1.96 -7.75 -3.67
N GLN A 48 1.05 -8.38 -2.93
CA GLN A 48 0.98 -8.28 -1.48
C GLN A 48 2.29 -8.72 -0.81
N LYS A 49 2.92 -9.79 -1.30
CA LYS A 49 4.24 -10.23 -0.80
C LYS A 49 5.36 -9.22 -1.04
N GLN A 50 5.26 -8.41 -2.09
CA GLN A 50 6.29 -7.42 -2.45
C GLN A 50 6.08 -6.07 -1.78
N THR A 51 4.83 -5.60 -1.67
CA THR A 51 4.53 -4.24 -1.21
C THR A 51 3.88 -4.20 0.17
N GLY A 52 3.29 -5.31 0.63
CA GLY A 52 2.43 -5.36 1.81
C GLY A 52 1.00 -4.91 1.54
N ASP A 53 0.69 -4.45 0.32
CA ASP A 53 -0.63 -3.97 -0.06
C ASP A 53 -1.58 -5.13 -0.39
N GLN A 54 -2.83 -5.01 0.02
CA GLN A 54 -3.84 -6.04 -0.22
C GLN A 54 -4.67 -5.70 -1.46
N ILE A 55 -4.84 -6.66 -2.37
CA ILE A 55 -5.76 -6.55 -3.51
C ILE A 55 -6.90 -7.55 -3.32
N ASN A 56 -8.12 -7.02 -3.19
CA ASN A 56 -9.36 -7.79 -3.05
C ASN A 56 -10.15 -7.73 -4.35
N TYR A 57 -10.15 -8.81 -5.14
CA TYR A 57 -10.93 -8.88 -6.37
C TYR A 57 -12.16 -9.77 -6.22
N GLN A 58 -13.33 -9.25 -6.59
CA GLN A 58 -14.61 -9.96 -6.55
C GLN A 58 -15.01 -10.46 -7.94
N TRP A 59 -15.19 -11.78 -8.06
CA TRP A 59 -15.56 -12.44 -9.31
C TRP A 59 -17.10 -12.50 -9.45
N ILE A 60 -17.70 -11.40 -9.91
CA ILE A 60 -19.16 -11.26 -10.05
C ILE A 60 -19.65 -11.34 -11.51
N GLY A 61 -18.72 -11.57 -12.45
CA GLY A 61 -18.99 -11.55 -13.88
C GLY A 61 -18.80 -10.17 -14.49
N SER A 62 -18.46 -10.11 -15.79
CA SER A 62 -18.08 -8.85 -16.45
C SER A 62 -19.18 -7.79 -16.40
N SER A 63 -20.46 -8.19 -16.52
CA SER A 63 -21.61 -7.29 -16.43
C SER A 63 -21.88 -6.80 -15.00
N GLY A 64 -21.57 -7.62 -14.00
CA GLY A 64 -21.62 -7.24 -12.59
C GLY A 64 -20.52 -6.24 -12.25
N GLY A 65 -19.28 -6.51 -12.69
CA GLY A 65 -18.13 -5.64 -12.44
C GLY A 65 -18.30 -4.24 -13.01
N VAL A 66 -18.73 -4.14 -14.27
CA VAL A 66 -18.99 -2.84 -14.89
C VAL A 66 -20.02 -2.04 -14.10
N LYS A 67 -21.09 -2.66 -13.58
CA LYS A 67 -22.06 -1.96 -12.72
C LYS A 67 -21.45 -1.50 -11.40
N THR A 68 -20.57 -2.31 -10.81
CA THR A 68 -19.88 -1.98 -9.55
C THR A 68 -18.87 -0.86 -9.71
N ASP A 69 -18.18 -0.76 -10.84
CA ASP A 69 -17.22 0.32 -11.13
C ASP A 69 -17.90 1.70 -11.33
N TYR A 70 -19.22 1.72 -11.61
CA TYR A 70 -20.00 2.95 -11.83
C TYR A 70 -20.93 3.33 -10.66
N SER A 71 -20.93 2.61 -9.54
CA SER A 71 -21.69 2.94 -8.32
C SER A 71 -20.82 3.58 -7.26
#